data_AF-A0A6A9SS22-F1
#
_entry.id   AF-A0A6A9SS22-F1
#
_cell.length_a   1.000
_cell.length_b   1.000
_cell.length_c   1.000
_cell.angle_alpha   90.00
_cell.angle_beta   90.00
_cell.angle_gamma   90.00
#
_symmetry.space_group_name_H-M   'P 1'
#
loop_
_entity.id
_entity.type
_entity.pdbx_description
1 polymer ?
#
loop_
_entity_poly.entity_id
_entity_poly.type
_entity_poly.pdbx_seq_one_letter_code
_entity_poly.pdbx_strand_id
1 'polypeptide(L)'
;MATSDSSLPLFDHTHDTATTALAVAAAAVTAFYAAWLTADLLPRTVVFGVVALTVGFLLYRRPDRRAVAASGLYAVAILLAATPIALNATVLATADMTGITDPWARILTVTDLKILLGFLVVAAVPAAIGYYLNNAASVRRRLSALRER
;
A
#
# COMPACT_ATOMS: atom_id res chain seq x y z
N MET A 1 -28.34 -18.54 -33.76
CA MET A 1 -28.94 -17.57 -32.82
C MET A 1 -28.52 -17.98 -31.42
N ALA A 2 -27.55 -17.25 -30.85
CA ALA A 2 -27.17 -17.13 -29.44
C ALA A 2 -25.69 -16.69 -29.37
N THR A 3 -25.44 -15.39 -29.45
CA THR A 3 -24.18 -14.75 -29.06
C THR A 3 -24.16 -14.66 -27.54
N SER A 4 -23.52 -15.61 -26.87
CA SER A 4 -23.17 -15.47 -25.45
C SER A 4 -21.75 -14.90 -25.35
N ASP A 5 -21.61 -13.62 -25.69
CA ASP A 5 -20.46 -12.81 -25.26
C ASP A 5 -20.61 -12.54 -23.77
N SER A 6 -20.31 -13.55 -22.96
CA SER A 6 -20.07 -13.38 -21.53
C SER A 6 -18.60 -12.98 -21.34
N SER A 7 -18.18 -11.85 -21.93
CA SER A 7 -16.99 -11.17 -21.45
C SER A 7 -17.28 -10.75 -20.02
N LEU A 8 -16.52 -11.30 -19.09
CA LEU A 8 -16.69 -11.02 -17.66
C LEU A 8 -16.72 -9.49 -17.48
N PRO A 9 -17.77 -8.90 -16.88
CA PRO A 9 -17.92 -7.45 -16.71
C PRO A 9 -16.80 -6.81 -15.86
N LEU A 10 -15.85 -7.63 -15.39
CA LEU A 10 -14.67 -7.23 -14.63
C LEU A 10 -13.59 -6.53 -15.47
N PHE A 11 -13.63 -6.67 -16.81
CA PHE A 11 -12.67 -6.06 -17.74
C PHE A 11 -13.31 -5.07 -18.71
N ASP A 12 -14.55 -4.65 -18.47
CA ASP A 12 -15.32 -3.77 -19.36
C ASP A 12 -14.89 -2.29 -19.27
N HIS A 13 -13.68 -2.05 -18.77
CA HIS A 13 -13.05 -0.74 -18.72
C HIS A 13 -11.83 -0.80 -19.63
N THR A 14 -11.95 -0.25 -20.84
CA THR A 14 -10.81 0.02 -21.70
C THR A 14 -9.97 1.12 -21.06
N HIS A 15 -9.08 0.72 -20.16
CA HIS A 15 -8.11 1.62 -19.55
C HIS A 15 -7.13 2.12 -20.61
N ASP A 16 -6.98 3.44 -20.68
CA ASP A 16 -5.95 4.06 -21.49
C ASP A 16 -4.56 3.53 -21.06
N THR A 17 -3.64 3.34 -22.00
CA THR A 17 -2.34 2.67 -21.81
C THR A 17 -1.56 3.24 -20.63
N ALA A 18 -1.65 4.56 -20.39
CA ALA A 18 -0.96 5.20 -19.28
C ALA A 18 -1.57 4.87 -17.90
N THR A 19 -2.88 4.59 -17.80
CA THR A 19 -3.53 4.15 -16.56
C THR A 19 -3.05 2.75 -16.18
N THR A 20 -3.00 1.85 -17.16
CA THR A 20 -2.49 0.49 -16.98
C THR A 20 -1.01 0.51 -16.62
N ALA A 21 -0.19 1.30 -17.32
CA ALA A 21 1.24 1.44 -17.01
C ALA A 21 1.46 1.97 -15.58
N LEU A 22 0.67 2.95 -15.14
CA LEU A 22 0.73 3.47 -13.77
C LEU A 22 0.36 2.41 -12.73
N ALA A 23 -0.70 1.63 -12.96
CA ALA A 23 -1.11 0.57 -12.05
C ALA A 23 -0.04 -0.51 -11.92
N VAL A 24 0.55 -0.94 -13.05
CA VAL A 24 1.63 -1.93 -13.08
C VAL A 24 2.88 -1.39 -12.37
N ALA A 25 3.28 -0.14 -12.64
CA ALA A 25 4.44 0.47 -11.99
C ALA A 25 4.24 0.58 -10.47
N ALA A 26 3.07 1.05 -10.02
CA ALA A 26 2.75 1.15 -8.61
C ALA A 26 2.71 -0.23 -7.93
N ALA A 27 2.13 -1.24 -8.59
CA ALA A 27 2.14 -2.61 -8.10
C ALA A 27 3.56 -3.19 -7.99
N ALA A 28 4.41 -2.97 -8.99
CA ALA A 28 5.80 -3.42 -8.99
C ALA A 28 6.62 -2.77 -7.87
N VAL A 29 6.48 -1.46 -7.68
CA VAL A 29 7.16 -0.73 -6.57
C VAL A 29 6.69 -1.25 -5.21
N THR A 30 5.39 -1.44 -5.03
CA THR A 30 4.80 -1.96 -3.79
C THR A 30 5.27 -3.38 -3.51
N ALA A 31 5.27 -4.24 -4.54
CA ALA A 31 5.72 -5.62 -4.43
C ALA A 31 7.22 -5.73 -4.15
N PHE A 32 8.03 -4.90 -4.80
CA PHE A 32 9.47 -4.83 -4.54
C PHE A 32 9.73 -4.42 -3.10
N TYR A 33 9.04 -3.40 -2.60
CA TYR A 33 9.21 -2.96 -1.22
C TYR A 33 8.75 -4.01 -0.21
N ALA A 34 7.62 -4.66 -0.45
CA ALA A 34 7.13 -5.75 0.39
C ALA A 34 8.10 -6.94 0.40
N ALA A 35 8.61 -7.37 -0.76
CA ALA A 35 9.58 -8.47 -0.86
C ALA A 35 10.90 -8.13 -0.18
N TRP A 36 11.30 -6.86 -0.17
CA TRP A 36 12.46 -6.38 0.57
C TRP A 36 12.21 -6.42 2.08
N LEU A 37 11.05 -5.97 2.57
CA LEU A 37 10.70 -6.00 3.99
C LEU A 37 10.63 -7.42 4.57
N THR A 38 10.18 -8.38 3.77
CA THR A 38 10.06 -9.78 4.20
C THR A 38 11.27 -10.63 3.82
N ALA A 39 12.36 -10.01 3.38
CA ALA A 39 13.51 -10.69 2.80
C ALA A 39 14.11 -11.80 3.69
N ASP A 40 14.04 -11.61 5.00
CA ASP A 40 14.61 -12.52 6.00
C ASP A 40 13.60 -13.57 6.49
N LEU A 41 12.32 -13.44 6.13
CA LEU A 41 11.23 -14.28 6.62
C LEU A 41 10.68 -15.24 5.55
N LEU A 42 10.64 -14.79 4.29
CA LEU A 42 10.00 -15.51 3.19
C LEU A 42 10.81 -15.40 1.89
N PRO A 43 10.66 -16.35 0.96
CA PRO A 43 11.26 -16.24 -0.36
C PRO A 43 10.79 -14.98 -1.09
N ARG A 44 11.74 -14.08 -1.40
CA ARG A 44 11.47 -12.75 -2.00
C ARG A 44 10.63 -12.83 -3.28
N THR A 45 10.88 -13.84 -4.11
CA THR A 45 10.17 -14.05 -5.39
C THR A 45 8.70 -14.38 -5.19
N VAL A 46 8.37 -15.15 -4.14
CA VAL A 46 6.98 -15.51 -3.82
C VAL A 46 6.22 -14.29 -3.31
N VAL A 47 6.80 -13.54 -2.37
CA VAL A 47 6.18 -12.32 -1.83
C VAL A 47 5.99 -11.29 -2.92
N PHE A 48 7.01 -11.09 -3.76
CA PHE A 48 6.89 -10.19 -4.91
C PHE A 48 5.72 -10.58 -5.81
N GLY A 49 5.62 -11.84 -6.23
CA GLY A 49 4.54 -12.31 -7.10
C GLY A 49 3.16 -12.10 -6.48
N VAL A 50 2.96 -12.51 -5.23
CA VAL A 50 1.68 -12.40 -4.52
C VAL A 50 1.26 -10.93 -4.37
N VAL A 51 2.18 -10.07 -3.92
CA VAL A 51 1.87 -8.64 -3.70
C VAL A 51 1.67 -7.92 -5.03
N ALA A 52 2.49 -8.20 -6.05
CA ALA A 52 2.35 -7.59 -7.38
C ALA A 52 0.99 -7.92 -7.99
N LEU A 53 0.56 -9.18 -7.91
CA LEU A 53 -0.73 -9.62 -8.43
C LEU A 53 -1.88 -9.01 -7.62
N THR A 54 -1.80 -9.03 -6.28
CA THR A 54 -2.86 -8.51 -5.41
C THR A 54 -3.03 -7.00 -5.58
N VAL A 55 -1.93 -6.24 -5.48
CA VAL A 55 -1.95 -4.79 -5.62
C VAL A 55 -2.30 -4.40 -7.06
N GLY A 56 -1.71 -5.07 -8.06
CA GLY A 56 -2.04 -4.84 -9.47
C GLY A 56 -3.52 -5.04 -9.76
N PHE A 57 -4.10 -6.12 -9.25
CA PHE A 57 -5.55 -6.38 -9.38
C PHE A 57 -6.41 -5.33 -8.68
N LEU A 58 -6.04 -4.91 -7.47
CA LEU A 58 -6.76 -3.86 -6.73
C LEU A 58 -6.67 -2.51 -7.43
N LEU A 59 -5.52 -2.18 -8.01
CA LEU A 59 -5.30 -0.93 -8.74
C LEU A 59 -6.02 -0.94 -10.09
N TYR A 60 -6.03 -2.07 -10.80
CA TYR A 60 -6.71 -2.19 -12.10
C TYR A 60 -8.23 -2.00 -12.00
N ARG A 61 -8.82 -2.30 -10.84
CA ARG A 61 -10.24 -2.05 -10.55
C ARG A 61 -10.60 -0.57 -10.36
N ARG A 62 -9.62 0.35 -10.38
CA ARG A 62 -9.89 1.78 -10.21
C ARG A 62 -10.23 2.43 -11.56
N PRO A 63 -11.28 3.27 -11.63
CA PRO A 63 -11.79 3.80 -12.90
C PRO A 63 -10.88 4.88 -13.50
N ASP A 64 -10.18 5.64 -12.66
CA ASP A 64 -9.42 6.82 -13.09
C ASP A 64 -7.94 6.74 -12.69
N ARG A 65 -7.06 7.36 -13.49
CA ARG A 65 -5.62 7.52 -13.19
C ARG A 65 -5.37 8.12 -11.80
N ARG A 66 -6.19 9.09 -11.39
CA ARG A 66 -6.08 9.72 -10.07
C ARG A 66 -6.42 8.73 -8.95
N ALA A 67 -7.44 7.91 -9.14
CA ALA A 67 -7.82 6.88 -8.18
C ALA A 67 -6.76 5.76 -8.09
N VAL A 68 -6.13 5.40 -9.21
CA VAL A 68 -4.97 4.49 -9.25
C VAL A 68 -3.79 5.10 -8.47
N ALA A 69 -3.42 6.35 -8.75
CA ALA A 69 -2.32 7.03 -8.07
C ALA A 69 -2.56 7.14 -6.55
N ALA A 70 -3.76 7.56 -6.14
CA ALA A 70 -4.13 7.66 -4.73
C ALA A 70 -4.08 6.30 -4.03
N SER A 71 -4.64 5.26 -4.67
CA SER A 71 -4.60 3.90 -4.13
C SER A 71 -3.17 3.35 -4.02
N GLY A 72 -2.30 3.64 -5.00
CA GLY A 72 -0.89 3.28 -4.96
C GLY A 72 -0.16 3.97 -3.80
N LEU A 73 -0.42 5.26 -3.58
CA LEU A 73 0.13 6.00 -2.44
C LEU A 73 -0.34 5.43 -1.09
N TYR A 74 -1.61 5.01 -1.00
CA TYR A 74 -2.11 4.33 0.19
C TYR A 74 -1.43 2.97 0.41
N ALA A 75 -1.20 2.20 -0.64
CA ALA A 75 -0.48 0.93 -0.53
C ALA A 75 0.95 1.14 -0.01
N VAL A 76 1.65 2.15 -0.52
CA VAL A 76 2.99 2.55 -0.03
C VAL A 76 2.93 3.04 1.42
N ALA A 77 1.94 3.86 1.79
CA ALA A 77 1.76 4.33 3.16
C ALA A 77 1.54 3.17 4.15
N ILE A 78 0.74 2.16 3.76
CA ILE A 78 0.53 0.95 4.56
C ILE A 78 1.85 0.20 4.74
N LEU A 79 2.64 0.03 3.68
CA LEU A 79 3.95 -0.62 3.79
C LEU A 79 4.89 0.14 4.71
N LEU A 80 4.96 1.48 4.59
CA LEU A 80 5.77 2.32 5.47
C LEU A 80 5.35 2.18 6.94
N ALA A 81 4.05 2.16 7.22
CA ALA A 81 3.52 1.95 8.55
C ALA A 81 3.81 0.53 9.08
N ALA A 82 3.84 -0.47 8.19
CA ALA A 82 4.13 -1.86 8.53
C ALA A 82 5.64 -2.17 8.69
N THR A 83 6.53 -1.34 8.13
CA THR A 83 7.99 -1.50 8.24
C THR A 83 8.51 -1.78 9.66
N PRO A 84 8.20 -0.96 10.69
CA PRO A 84 8.66 -1.24 12.05
C PRO A 84 8.12 -2.57 12.61
N ILE A 85 6.95 -3.02 12.16
CA ILE A 85 6.38 -4.32 12.56
C ILE A 85 7.17 -5.45 11.89
N ALA A 86 7.43 -5.33 10.58
CA ALA A 86 8.20 -6.32 9.84
C ALA A 86 9.64 -6.46 10.37
N LEU A 87 10.29 -5.36 10.72
CA LEU A 87 11.63 -5.36 11.31
C LEU A 87 11.67 -6.01 12.70
N ASN A 88 10.61 -5.88 13.49
CA ASN A 88 10.51 -6.55 14.80
C ASN A 88 10.01 -7.99 14.69
N ALA A 89 9.36 -8.37 13.59
CA ALA A 89 8.87 -9.73 13.38
C ALA A 89 10.00 -10.76 13.30
N THR A 90 11.19 -10.39 12.81
CA THR A 90 12.38 -11.26 12.80
C THR A 90 12.91 -11.50 14.22
N VAL A 91 12.85 -10.49 15.10
CA VAL A 91 13.20 -10.60 16.51
C VAL A 91 12.22 -11.53 17.24
N LEU A 92 10.93 -11.46 16.93
CA LEU A 92 9.91 -12.39 17.42
C LEU A 92 10.11 -13.81 16.91
N ALA A 93 10.45 -13.98 15.63
CA ALA A 93 10.66 -15.29 15.02
C ALA A 93 11.89 -16.02 15.59
N THR A 94 12.84 -15.29 16.17
CA THR A 94 14.06 -15.82 16.80
C THR A 94 14.00 -15.84 18.33
N ALA A 95 12.86 -15.48 18.90
CA ALA A 95 12.65 -15.35 20.34
C ALA A 95 12.84 -16.64 21.15
N ASP A 96 12.62 -17.81 20.53
CA ASP A 96 12.79 -19.12 21.18
C ASP A 96 14.26 -19.60 21.24
N MET A 97 15.21 -18.79 20.76
CA MET A 97 16.64 -19.10 20.87
C MET A 97 17.14 -18.90 22.31
N THR A 98 18.01 -19.81 22.76
CA THR A 98 18.57 -19.83 24.13
C THR A 98 19.17 -18.49 24.53
N GLY A 99 18.60 -17.83 25.56
CA GLY A 99 19.09 -16.57 26.12
C GLY A 99 18.11 -15.39 26.08
N ILE A 100 16.91 -15.56 25.52
CA ILE A 100 15.86 -14.53 25.48
C ILE A 100 14.78 -14.90 26.51
N THR A 101 14.63 -14.09 27.56
CA THR A 101 13.71 -14.35 28.68
C THR A 101 12.33 -13.71 28.52
N ASP A 102 12.20 -12.62 27.76
CA ASP A 102 10.90 -12.01 27.43
C ASP A 102 10.96 -11.22 26.09
N PRO A 103 10.39 -11.75 24.99
CA PRO A 103 10.44 -11.12 23.68
C PRO A 103 9.54 -9.88 23.60
N TRP A 104 8.43 -9.88 24.34
CA TRP A 104 7.44 -8.81 24.31
C TRP A 104 7.92 -7.56 25.05
N ALA A 105 8.68 -7.75 26.13
CA ALA A 105 9.36 -6.65 26.83
C ALA A 105 10.37 -5.91 25.93
N ARG A 106 10.95 -6.59 24.93
CA ARG A 106 11.88 -5.99 23.95
C ARG A 106 11.20 -5.21 22.83
N ILE A 107 9.92 -5.43 22.55
CA ILE A 107 9.20 -4.84 21.39
C ILE A 107 8.25 -3.73 21.84
N LEU A 108 7.79 -3.79 23.08
CA LEU A 108 6.97 -2.75 23.70
C LEU A 108 7.83 -1.71 24.42
N THR A 109 9.10 -1.56 24.06
CA THR A 109 9.93 -0.51 24.64
C THR A 109 9.43 0.85 24.17
N VAL A 110 9.61 1.86 25.02
CA VAL A 110 9.30 3.26 24.66
C VAL A 110 10.04 3.68 23.38
N THR A 111 11.22 3.10 23.13
CA THR A 111 12.00 3.35 21.92
C THR A 111 11.31 2.81 20.67
N ASP A 112 10.81 1.57 20.70
CA ASP A 112 10.10 0.98 19.55
C ASP A 112 8.79 1.70 19.26
N LEU A 113 8.09 2.14 20.31
CA LEU A 113 6.88 2.95 20.15
C LEU A 113 7.20 4.30 19.47
N LYS A 114 8.31 4.94 19.84
CA LYS A 114 8.78 6.17 19.16
C LYS A 114 9.15 5.92 17.70
N ILE A 115 9.81 4.79 17.40
CA ILE A 115 10.15 4.41 16.03
C ILE A 115 8.88 4.17 15.22
N LEU A 116 7.92 3.41 15.76
CA LEU A 116 6.62 3.18 15.14
C LEU A 116 5.90 4.50 14.84
N LEU A 117 5.82 5.40 15.83
CA LEU A 117 5.23 6.72 15.64
C LEU A 117 5.96 7.54 14.56
N GLY A 118 7.29 7.48 14.51
CA GLY A 118 8.08 8.12 13.45
C GLY A 118 7.71 7.60 12.06
N PHE A 119 7.60 6.28 11.89
CA PHE A 119 7.16 5.68 10.64
C PHE A 119 5.71 6.00 10.29
N LEU A 120 4.81 6.09 11.28
CA LEU A 120 3.43 6.53 11.05
C LEU A 120 3.36 7.97 10.55
N VAL A 121 4.20 8.86 11.09
CA VAL A 121 4.30 10.25 10.60
C VAL A 121 4.82 10.28 9.16
N VAL A 122 5.83 9.48 8.83
CA VAL A 122 6.35 9.38 7.46
C VAL A 122 5.30 8.79 6.52
N ALA A 123 4.57 7.74 6.93
CA ALA A 123 3.48 7.13 6.18
C ALA A 123 2.28 8.08 5.98
N ALA A 124 2.07 9.01 6.91
CA ALA A 124 1.02 10.02 6.79
C ALA A 124 1.24 10.94 5.57
N VAL A 125 2.48 11.15 5.12
CA VAL A 125 2.79 12.01 3.97
C VAL A 125 2.19 11.46 2.66
N PRO A 126 2.54 10.24 2.18
CA PRO A 126 1.92 9.68 0.98
C PRO A 126 0.42 9.45 1.16
N ALA A 127 -0.05 9.10 2.37
CA ALA A 127 -1.49 8.96 2.64
C ALA A 127 -2.24 10.29 2.49
N ALA A 128 -1.67 11.40 2.98
CA ALA A 128 -2.24 12.74 2.85
C ALA A 128 -2.24 13.20 1.39
N ILE A 129 -1.17 12.92 0.63
CA ILE A 129 -1.11 13.20 -0.81
C ILE A 129 -2.19 12.39 -1.54
N GLY A 130 -2.32 11.10 -1.25
CA GLY A 130 -3.36 10.24 -1.81
C GLY A 130 -4.78 10.75 -1.51
N TYR A 131 -5.01 11.16 -0.25
CA TYR A 131 -6.28 11.76 0.17
C TYR A 131 -6.59 13.05 -0.60
N TYR A 132 -5.61 13.93 -0.73
CA TYR A 132 -5.78 15.17 -1.48
C TYR A 132 -6.05 14.90 -2.96
N LEU A 133 -5.34 13.96 -3.60
CA LEU A 133 -5.57 13.61 -5.00
C LEU A 133 -6.98 13.06 -5.26
N ASN A 134 -7.50 12.25 -4.34
CA ASN A 134 -8.84 11.69 -4.44
C ASN A 134 -9.94 12.76 -4.18
N ASN A 135 -9.68 13.68 -3.25
CA ASN A 135 -10.67 14.64 -2.78
C ASN A 135 -10.53 16.04 -3.39
N ALA A 136 -9.51 16.32 -4.21
CA ALA A 136 -9.18 17.65 -4.74
C ALA A 136 -10.39 18.38 -5.38
N ALA A 137 -11.23 17.66 -6.13
CA ALA A 137 -12.41 18.24 -6.77
C ALA A 137 -13.50 18.65 -5.76
N SER A 138 -13.66 17.90 -4.67
CA SER A 138 -14.58 18.24 -3.59
C SER A 138 -14.06 19.40 -2.73
N VAL A 139 -12.74 19.43 -2.47
CA VAL A 139 -12.09 20.50 -1.71
C VAL A 139 -12.18 21.83 -2.47
N ARG A 140 -11.90 21.85 -3.78
CA ARG A 140 -12.05 23.04 -4.62
C ARG A 140 -13.49 23.56 -4.67
N ARG A 141 -14.49 22.67 -4.75
CA ARG A 141 -15.91 23.05 -4.70
C ARG A 141 -16.31 23.69 -3.36
N ARG A 142 -15.81 23.17 -2.24
CA ARG A 142 -16.05 23.76 -0.92
C ARG A 142 -15.40 25.14 -0.76
N LEU A 143 -14.18 25.31 -1.27
CA LEU A 143 -13.46 26.58 -1.20
C LEU A 143 -14.09 27.68 -2.06
N SER A 144 -14.63 27.34 -3.23
CA SER A 144 -15.36 28.29 -4.08
C SER A 144 -16.66 28.76 -3.43
N ALA A 145 -17.44 27.83 -2.85
CA ALA A 145 -18.67 28.17 -2.13
C ALA A 145 -18.45 29.07 -0.89
N LEU A 146 -17.26 29.02 -0.27
CA LEU A 146 -16.89 29.93 0.83
C LEU A 146 -16.47 31.31 0.36
N ARG A 147 -16.03 31.48 -0.89
CA ARG A 147 -15.63 32.76 -1.46
C ARG A 147 -16.82 33.61 -1.93
N GLU A 148 -17.96 32.96 -2.19
CA GLU A 148 -19.21 33.61 -2.63
C GLU A 148 -20.11 34.06 -1.46
N ARG A 149 -19.67 33.83 -0.21
CA ARG A 149 -20.30 34.35 1.00
C ARG A 149 -19.51 35.53 1.55
#